data_AF-X0SEH6-F1
#
_entry.id   AF-X0SEH6-F1
#
_cell.length_a   1.000
_cell.length_b   1.000
_cell.length_c   1.000
_cell.angle_alpha   90.00
_cell.angle_beta   90.00
_cell.angle_gamma   90.00
#
_symmetry.space_group_name_H-M   'P 1'
#
loop_
_entity.id
_entity.type
_entity.pdbx_description
1 polymer ?
#
loop_
_entity_poly.entity_id
_entity_poly.type
_entity_poly.pdbx_seq_one_letter_code
_entity_poly.pdbx_strand_id
1 'polypeptide(L)'
;LKTSTEEKNRNIGHFFIAINISAFIDIESFKKITGNILRSIRASKKVPGQNKIYTAGEKEYLIWLERKDKGVPLNEILQNQIIAICDELGLKNYNFLF
;
A
#
# COMPACT_ATOMS: atom_id res chain seq x y z
N LEU A 1 10.34 29.51 24.15
CA LEU A 1 10.75 28.97 22.83
C LEU A 1 9.53 29.03 21.92
N LYS A 2 9.57 29.81 20.84
CA LYS A 2 8.43 30.05 19.94
C LYS A 2 8.11 28.76 19.16
N THR A 3 6.98 28.13 19.44
CA THR A 3 6.36 27.13 18.56
C THR A 3 5.49 27.87 17.54
N SER A 4 6.14 28.53 16.60
CA SER A 4 5.51 29.08 15.40
C SER A 4 5.83 28.17 14.24
N THR A 5 4.98 27.16 14.04
CA THR A 5 4.90 26.42 12.79
C THR A 5 4.41 27.40 11.73
N GLU A 6 5.32 28.18 11.16
CA GLU A 6 5.05 28.87 9.90
C GLU A 6 4.63 27.80 8.88
N GLU A 7 3.48 27.99 8.23
CA GLU A 7 3.04 27.20 7.07
C GLU A 7 4.05 27.41 5.93
N LYS A 8 5.18 26.70 6.02
CA LYS A 8 6.13 26.60 4.92
C LYS A 8 5.41 25.83 3.82
N ASN A 9 4.92 26.54 2.81
CA ASN A 9 4.31 25.97 1.62
C ASN A 9 5.20 24.83 1.12
N ARG A 10 4.74 23.59 1.32
CA ARG A 10 5.47 22.41 0.87
C ARG A 10 5.15 22.31 -0.60
N ASN A 11 6.05 22.80 -1.44
CA ASN A 11 5.99 22.74 -2.91
C ASN A 11 6.04 21.28 -3.40
N ILE A 12 5.00 20.52 -3.12
CA ILE A 12 4.84 19.11 -3.49
C ILE A 12 3.99 19.09 -4.77
N GLY A 13 4.62 18.69 -5.87
CA GLY A 13 3.94 18.45 -7.14
C GLY A 13 3.52 16.98 -7.25
N HIS A 14 2.31 16.74 -7.75
CA HIS A 14 1.83 15.42 -8.13
C HIS A 14 1.45 15.42 -9.61
N PHE A 15 1.77 14.33 -10.31
CA PHE A 15 1.38 14.11 -11.70
C PHE A 15 0.63 12.79 -11.81
N PHE A 16 -0.48 12.80 -12.54
CA PHE A 16 -1.33 11.65 -12.76
C PHE A 16 -1.63 11.48 -14.24
N ILE A 17 -1.62 10.24 -14.70
CA ILE A 17 -1.99 9.87 -16.06
C ILE A 17 -2.91 8.66 -16.03
N ALA A 18 -3.95 8.69 -16.86
CA ALA A 18 -4.84 7.57 -17.10
C ALA A 18 -4.88 7.29 -18.61
N ILE A 19 -4.68 6.03 -18.99
CA ILE A 19 -4.67 5.59 -20.39
C ILE A 19 -5.85 4.65 -20.60
N ASN A 20 -6.73 4.98 -21.54
CA ASN A 20 -7.83 4.09 -21.92
C ASN A 20 -7.33 2.96 -22.81
N ILE A 21 -7.19 1.76 -22.23
CA ILE A 21 -6.69 0.56 -22.92
C ILE A 21 -7.57 0.19 -24.12
N SER A 22 -8.90 0.33 -24.00
CA SER A 22 -9.86 -0.06 -25.04
C SER A 22 -9.75 0.77 -26.32
N ALA A 23 -9.04 1.91 -26.28
CA ALA A 23 -8.72 2.69 -27.46
C ALA A 23 -7.61 2.06 -28.33
N PHE A 24 -6.86 1.08 -27.81
CA PHE A 24 -5.73 0.44 -28.48
C PHE A 24 -5.95 -1.05 -28.74
N ILE A 25 -6.58 -1.76 -27.80
CA ILE A 25 -6.78 -3.20 -27.87
C ILE A 25 -7.99 -3.61 -27.03
N ASP A 26 -8.61 -4.75 -27.37
CA ASP A 26 -9.58 -5.41 -26.51
C ASP A 26 -9.05 -5.64 -25.08
N ILE A 27 -9.89 -5.37 -24.09
CA ILE A 27 -9.49 -5.36 -22.67
C ILE A 27 -9.13 -6.76 -22.16
N GLU A 28 -9.82 -7.80 -22.62
CA GLU A 28 -9.54 -9.18 -22.22
C GLU A 28 -8.23 -9.67 -22.83
N SER A 29 -7.97 -9.29 -24.08
CA SER A 29 -6.70 -9.53 -24.75
C SER A 29 -5.53 -8.86 -24.02
N PHE A 30 -5.68 -7.59 -23.61
CA PHE A 30 -4.68 -6.88 -22.81
C PHE A 30 -4.40 -7.60 -21.49
N LYS A 31 -5.43 -7.95 -20.71
CA LYS A 31 -5.28 -8.67 -19.44
C LYS A 31 -4.58 -10.00 -19.64
N LYS A 32 -4.92 -10.75 -20.69
CA LYS A 32 -4.30 -12.04 -21.01
C LYS A 32 -2.81 -11.88 -21.33
N ILE A 33 -2.45 -10.92 -22.18
CA ILE A 33 -1.06 -10.63 -22.56
C ILE A 33 -0.25 -10.21 -21.32
N THR A 34 -0.72 -9.22 -20.57
CA THR A 34 -0.05 -8.77 -19.35
C THR A 34 0.10 -9.91 -18.34
N GLY A 35 -0.96 -10.68 -18.10
CA GLY A 35 -0.93 -11.83 -17.22
C GLY A 35 0.08 -12.90 -17.66
N ASN A 36 0.20 -13.16 -18.96
CA ASN A 36 1.19 -14.09 -19.52
C ASN A 36 2.61 -13.59 -19.27
N ILE A 37 2.89 -12.31 -19.53
CA ILE A 37 4.20 -11.69 -19.27
C ILE A 37 4.57 -11.85 -17.78
N LEU A 38 3.66 -11.50 -16.88
CA LEU A 38 3.88 -11.60 -15.44
C LEU A 38 4.10 -13.06 -14.99
N ARG A 39 3.36 -14.03 -15.54
CA ARG A 39 3.57 -15.46 -15.27
C ARG A 39 4.94 -15.92 -15.74
N SER A 40 5.37 -15.52 -16.95
CA SER A 40 6.68 -15.86 -17.48
C SER A 40 7.80 -15.31 -16.60
N ILE A 41 7.69 -14.07 -16.12
CA ILE A 41 8.65 -13.48 -15.17
C ILE A 41 8.77 -14.32 -13.90
N ARG A 42 7.65 -14.77 -13.33
CA ARG A 42 7.66 -15.62 -12.11
C ARG A 42 8.23 -17.02 -12.36
N ALA A 43 8.09 -17.53 -13.58
CA ALA A 43 8.61 -18.82 -14.00
C ALA A 43 10.12 -18.79 -14.35
N SER A 44 10.71 -17.61 -14.55
CA SER A 44 12.12 -17.44 -14.88
C SER A 44 13.07 -18.06 -13.84
N LYS A 45 14.32 -18.29 -14.27
CA LYS A 45 15.40 -18.78 -13.42
C LYS A 45 15.58 -17.86 -12.21
N LYS A 46 15.44 -18.45 -11.02
CA LYS A 46 15.64 -17.77 -9.75
C LYS A 46 17.14 -17.73 -9.46
N VAL A 47 17.58 -16.68 -8.78
CA VAL A 47 18.94 -16.64 -8.23
C VAL A 47 19.08 -17.67 -7.11
N PRO A 48 20.26 -18.27 -6.90
CA PRO A 48 20.47 -19.22 -5.80
C PRO A 48 20.04 -18.66 -4.45
N GLY A 49 19.40 -19.49 -3.62
CA GLY A 49 18.88 -19.10 -2.31
C GLY A 49 17.53 -18.37 -2.33
N GLN A 50 16.90 -18.15 -3.49
CA GLN A 50 15.59 -17.51 -3.59
C GLN A 50 14.52 -18.46 -4.13
N ASN A 51 13.38 -18.51 -3.44
CA ASN A 51 12.30 -19.45 -3.76
C ASN A 51 11.26 -18.87 -4.73
N LYS A 52 11.17 -17.54 -4.85
CA LYS A 52 10.09 -16.88 -5.60
C LYS A 52 10.54 -15.56 -6.20
N ILE A 53 10.07 -15.28 -7.41
CA ILE A 53 10.10 -13.95 -8.03
C ILE A 53 8.70 -13.37 -7.86
N TYR A 54 8.62 -12.16 -7.30
CA TYR A 54 7.36 -11.43 -7.14
C TYR A 54 7.15 -10.48 -8.31
N THR A 55 5.89 -10.28 -8.70
CA THR A 55 5.50 -9.21 -9.62
C THR A 55 4.96 -8.00 -8.86
N ALA A 56 4.98 -6.82 -9.49
CA ALA A 56 4.53 -5.58 -8.86
C ALA A 56 3.12 -5.73 -8.25
N GLY A 57 2.96 -5.31 -7.00
CA GLY A 57 1.71 -5.40 -6.24
C GLY A 57 1.42 -6.75 -5.58
N GLU A 58 2.18 -7.81 -5.89
CA GLU A 58 1.89 -9.15 -5.37
C GLU A 58 2.14 -9.27 -3.85
N LYS A 59 3.22 -8.66 -3.34
CA LYS A 59 3.52 -8.69 -1.89
C LYS A 59 2.46 -7.93 -1.10
N GLU A 60 2.08 -6.76 -1.60
CA GLU A 60 1.06 -5.89 -1.03
C GLU A 60 -0.30 -6.59 -1.03
N TYR A 61 -0.65 -7.27 -2.12
CA TYR A 61 -1.88 -8.06 -2.21
C TYR A 61 -1.91 -9.20 -1.19
N LEU A 62 -0.80 -9.94 -1.03
CA LEU A 62 -0.72 -11.02 -0.04
C LEU A 62 -0.83 -10.50 1.40
N ILE A 63 -0.17 -9.39 1.70
CA ILE A 63 -0.26 -8.72 3.00
C ILE A 63 -1.69 -8.20 3.23
N TRP A 64 -2.33 -7.65 2.21
CA TRP A 64 -3.72 -7.20 2.30
C TRP A 64 -4.68 -8.35 2.56
N LEU A 65 -4.53 -9.49 1.87
CA LEU A 65 -5.33 -10.69 2.12
C LEU A 65 -5.21 -11.14 3.58
N GLU A 66 -4.00 -11.16 4.12
CA GLU A 66 -3.79 -11.50 5.53
C GLU A 66 -4.45 -10.48 6.48
N ARG A 67 -4.21 -9.19 6.27
CA ARG A 67 -4.62 -8.13 7.19
C ARG A 67 -6.10 -7.78 7.11
N LYS A 68 -6.76 -8.06 5.99
CA LYS A 68 -8.20 -7.85 5.83
C LYS A 68 -8.98 -8.60 6.91
N ASP A 69 -8.58 -9.83 7.22
CA ASP A 69 -9.29 -10.68 8.16
C ASP A 69 -8.64 -10.67 9.57
N LYS A 70 -7.32 -10.46 9.67
CA LYS A 70 -6.60 -10.46 10.95
C LYS A 70 -6.40 -9.07 11.59
N GLY A 71 -6.60 -8.00 10.85
CA GLY A 71 -6.23 -6.64 11.26
C GLY A 71 -4.78 -6.27 10.94
N VAL A 72 -4.43 -5.00 11.14
CA VAL A 72 -3.08 -4.46 10.90
C VAL A 72 -2.27 -4.50 12.20
N PRO A 73 -1.10 -5.13 12.22
CA PRO A 73 -0.24 -5.11 13.41
C PRO A 73 0.33 -3.71 13.62
N LEU A 74 0.07 -3.13 14.79
CA LEU A 74 0.62 -1.84 15.23
C LEU A 74 1.64 -2.09 16.35
N ASN A 75 2.78 -1.40 16.29
CA ASN A 75 3.74 -1.44 17.39
C ASN A 75 3.26 -0.61 18.59
N GLU A 76 3.80 -0.88 19.78
CA GLU A 76 3.40 -0.24 21.04
C GLU A 76 3.52 1.29 21.00
N ILE A 77 4.56 1.82 20.35
CA ILE A 77 4.76 3.28 20.23
C ILE A 77 3.59 3.91 19.47
N LEU A 78 3.20 3.31 18.34
CA LEU A 78 2.11 3.80 17.51
C LEU A 78 0.75 3.66 18.22
N GLN A 79 0.53 2.58 18.96
CA GLN A 79 -0.66 2.41 19.79
C GLN A 79 -0.80 3.54 20.81
N ASN A 80 0.28 3.86 21.54
CA ASN A 80 0.31 4.97 22.50
C ASN A 80 0.07 6.33 21.84
N GLN A 81 0.61 6.55 20.64
CA GLN A 81 0.38 7.78 19.87
C GLN A 81 -1.09 7.93 19.47
N ILE A 82 -1.74 6.85 19.05
CA ILE A 82 -3.16 6.85 18.70
C ILE A 82 -4.01 7.19 19.92
N ILE A 83 -3.73 6.57 21.08
CA ILE A 83 -4.44 6.86 22.33
C ILE A 83 -4.28 8.34 22.71
N ALA A 84 -3.04 8.86 22.68
CA ALA A 84 -2.78 10.26 23.02
C ALA A 84 -3.57 11.24 22.14
N ILE A 85 -3.66 10.98 20.84
CA ILE A 85 -4.47 11.79 19.91
C ILE A 85 -5.96 11.66 20.23
N CYS A 86 -6.44 10.46 20.58
CA CYS A 86 -7.85 10.28 20.98
C CYS A 86 -8.18 11.06 22.24
N ASP A 87 -7.29 11.06 23.23
CA ASP A 87 -7.45 11.80 24.49
C ASP A 87 -7.44 13.31 24.26
N GLU A 88 -6.47 13.82 23.46
CA GLU A 88 -6.35 15.24 23.12
C GLU A 88 -7.61 15.76 22.43
N LEU A 89 -8.19 14.96 21.53
CA LEU A 89 -9.38 15.32 20.76
C LEU A 89 -10.70 14.94 21.44
N GLY A 90 -10.66 14.30 22.62
CA GLY A 90 -11.85 13.85 23.36
C GLY A 90 -12.68 12.79 22.63
N LEU A 91 -12.05 11.95 21.81
CA LEU A 91 -12.70 10.94 20.98
C LEU A 91 -13.05 9.67 21.78
N LYS A 92 -14.18 9.72 22.49
CA LYS A 92 -14.62 8.67 23.43
C LYS A 92 -15.22 7.41 22.78
N ASN A 93 -15.49 7.45 21.47
CA ASN A 93 -16.17 6.35 20.76
C ASN A 93 -15.19 5.31 20.18
N TYR A 94 -13.88 5.45 20.42
CA TYR A 94 -12.87 4.50 19.98
C TYR A 94 -12.34 3.74 21.19
N ASN A 95 -12.66 2.44 21.26
CA ASN A 95 -12.10 1.53 22.24
C ASN A 95 -11.25 0.50 21.51
N PHE A 96 -9.94 0.64 21.63
CA PHE A 96 -8.99 -0.28 21.01
C PHE A 96 -8.75 -1.48 21.93
N LEU A 97 -8.55 -2.67 21.34
CA LEU A 97 -8.30 -3.92 22.08
C LEU A 97 -6.81 -4.10 22.44
N PHE A 98 -6.03 -3.03 22.35
CA PHE A 98 -4.61 -2.98 22.65
C PHE A 98 -4.35 -1.96 23.75
#